data_AF-A0A958I9P2-F1
#
_entry.id   AF-A0A958I9P2-F1
#
_cell.length_a   1.000
_cell.length_b   1.000
_cell.length_c   1.000
_cell.angle_alpha   90.00
_cell.angle_beta   90.00
_cell.angle_gamma   90.00
#
_symmetry.space_group_name_H-M   'P 1'
#
loop_
_entity.id
_entity.type
_entity.pdbx_description
1 polymer ?
#
loop_
_entity_poly.entity_id
_entity_poly.type
_entity_poly.pdbx_seq_one_letter_code
_entity_poly.pdbx_strand_id
1 'polypeptide(L)'
;MGRQIIAVVAGVIAAGVVVYLMEMLSHGIFPPPASMDPMDPQSIKAHLDQLPAGAFLLVLLGWGLGSFTGGFTAAKIAGTRTLRAAVIVGVIQMLGGILNMTLIPHPLWMVVAGLLIFVPMAWVGGKIAGSPAG
;
A
#
# COMPACT_ATOMS: atom_id res chain seq x y z
N MET A 1 -10.60 2.07 -24.47
CA MET A 1 -9.44 2.44 -23.62
C MET A 1 -9.85 3.14 -22.33
N GLY A 2 -10.84 4.06 -22.34
CA GLY A 2 -11.30 4.77 -21.14
C GLY A 2 -11.64 3.89 -19.93
N ARG A 3 -12.34 2.76 -20.12
CA ARG A 3 -12.66 1.83 -19.02
C ARG A 3 -11.43 1.30 -18.27
N GLN A 4 -10.31 1.08 -18.97
CA GLN A 4 -9.07 0.60 -18.35
C GLN A 4 -8.43 1.69 -17.48
N ILE A 5 -8.45 2.93 -17.95
CA ILE A 5 -7.93 4.08 -17.19
C ILE A 5 -8.77 4.28 -15.93
N ILE A 6 -10.11 4.28 -16.06
CA ILE A 6 -11.03 4.39 -14.92
C ILE A 6 -10.79 3.26 -13.91
N ALA A 7 -10.61 2.03 -14.39
CA ALA A 7 -10.32 0.88 -13.54
C ALA A 7 -9.03 1.07 -12.73
N VAL A 8 -7.94 1.51 -13.36
CA VAL A 8 -6.66 1.75 -12.69
C VAL A 8 -6.79 2.89 -11.68
N VAL A 9 -7.40 4.02 -12.07
CA VAL A 9 -7.60 5.17 -11.17
C VAL A 9 -8.42 4.77 -9.94
N ALA A 10 -9.55 4.08 -10.14
CA ALA A 10 -10.38 3.60 -9.04
C ALA A 10 -9.62 2.61 -8.14
N GLY A 11 -8.80 1.73 -8.73
CA GLY A 11 -7.97 0.79 -7.98
C GLY A 11 -6.89 1.50 -7.14
N VAL A 12 -6.21 2.51 -7.68
CA VAL A 12 -5.23 3.31 -6.93
C VAL A 12 -5.90 4.06 -5.79
N ILE A 13 -7.07 4.67 -6.03
CA ILE A 13 -7.84 5.35 -4.97
C ILE A 13 -8.24 4.37 -3.87
N ALA A 14 -8.78 3.20 -4.23
CA ALA A 14 -9.17 2.19 -3.27
C ALA A 14 -7.97 1.67 -2.44
N ALA A 15 -6.82 1.45 -3.09
CA ALA A 15 -5.59 1.08 -2.40
C ALA A 15 -5.15 2.16 -1.42
N GLY A 16 -5.11 3.42 -1.86
CA GLY A 16 -4.74 4.56 -1.02
C GLY A 16 -5.64 4.73 0.20
N VAL A 17 -6.96 4.56 0.04
CA VAL A 17 -7.91 4.60 1.16
C VAL A 17 -7.61 3.51 2.20
N VAL A 18 -7.36 2.27 1.76
CA VAL A 18 -7.05 1.18 2.69
C VAL A 18 -5.71 1.40 3.40
N VAL A 19 -4.68 1.85 2.67
CA VAL A 19 -3.39 2.20 3.27
C VAL A 19 -3.57 3.28 4.32
N TYR A 20 -4.27 4.37 3.99
CA TYR A 20 -4.54 5.47 4.91
C TYR A 20 -5.27 5.02 6.18
N LEU A 21 -6.31 4.18 6.05
CA LEU A 21 -7.03 3.65 7.21
C LEU A 21 -6.13 2.78 8.11
N MET A 22 -5.24 2.00 7.51
CA MET A 22 -4.29 1.16 8.25
C MET A 22 -3.19 1.99 8.92
N GLU A 23 -2.73 3.07 8.29
CA GLU A 23 -1.81 4.03 8.90
C GLU A 23 -2.47 4.77 10.07
N MET A 24 -3.72 5.21 9.93
CA MET A 24 -4.49 5.80 11.04
C MET A 24 -4.61 4.83 12.21
N LEU A 25 -4.89 3.56 11.94
CA LEU A 25 -4.95 2.53 12.97
C LEU A 25 -3.58 2.37 13.66
N SER A 26 -2.49 2.36 12.87
CA SER A 26 -1.13 2.28 13.41
C SER A 26 -0.81 3.49 14.30
N HIS A 27 -1.13 4.71 13.90
CA HIS A 27 -0.94 5.91 14.72
C HIS A 27 -1.84 5.94 15.96
N GLY A 28 -3.03 5.32 15.91
CA GLY A 28 -3.87 5.18 17.09
C GLY A 28 -3.29 4.21 18.14
N ILE A 29 -2.61 3.15 17.70
CA ILE A 29 -1.98 2.15 18.58
C ILE A 29 -0.58 2.62 19.04
N PHE A 30 0.18 3.24 18.13
CA PHE A 30 1.53 3.74 18.32
C PHE A 30 1.57 5.24 17.99
N PRO A 31 1.09 6.10 18.92
CA PRO A 31 1.00 7.53 18.67
C PRO A 31 2.38 8.18 18.57
N PRO A 32 2.59 9.08 17.60
CA PRO A 32 3.80 9.89 17.56
C PRO A 32 3.83 10.84 18.77
N PRO A 33 5.01 11.11 19.37
CA PRO A 33 5.15 12.02 20.50
C PRO A 33 4.84 13.46 20.06
N ALA A 34 4.19 14.23 20.94
CA ALA A 34 3.80 15.61 20.67
C ALA A 34 4.98 16.54 20.39
N SER A 35 6.19 16.15 20.80
CA SER A 35 7.44 16.89 20.55
C SER A 35 8.10 16.54 19.21
N MET A 36 7.52 15.63 18.43
CA MET A 36 8.05 15.30 17.10
C MET A 36 7.79 16.48 16.15
N ASP A 37 8.87 16.98 15.57
CA ASP A 37 8.79 17.81 14.37
C ASP A 37 8.76 16.89 13.13
N PRO A 38 7.67 16.90 12.33
CA PRO A 38 7.54 16.10 11.12
C PRO A 38 8.30 16.69 9.92
N MET A 39 8.90 17.87 10.06
CA MET A 39 9.76 18.48 9.04
C MET A 39 11.25 18.25 9.30
N ASP A 40 11.60 17.69 10.47
CA ASP A 40 12.96 17.33 10.82
C ASP A 40 13.21 15.81 10.67
N PRO A 41 14.03 15.37 9.70
CA PRO A 41 14.38 13.96 9.52
C PRO A 41 15.01 13.30 10.75
N GLN A 42 15.70 14.06 11.61
CA GLN A 42 16.36 13.53 12.81
C GLN A 42 15.32 13.22 13.90
N SER A 43 14.37 14.14 14.12
CA SER A 43 13.18 13.92 14.96
C SER A 43 12.38 12.68 14.52
N ILE A 44 12.13 12.53 13.21
CA ILE A 44 11.42 11.36 12.67
C ILE A 44 12.20 10.07 12.96
N LYS A 45 13.51 10.05 12.67
CA LYS A 45 14.35 8.87 12.90
C LYS A 45 14.38 8.46 14.37
N ALA A 46 14.52 9.42 15.28
CA ALA A 46 14.57 9.16 16.71
C ALA A 46 13.29 8.49 17.23
N HIS A 47 12.14 8.84 16.66
CA HIS A 47 10.88 8.17 16.97
C HIS A 47 10.81 6.76 16.37
N LEU A 48 11.18 6.61 15.10
CA LEU A 48 11.14 5.30 14.43
C LEU A 48 12.04 4.27 15.12
N ASP A 49 13.20 4.69 15.64
CA ASP A 49 14.13 3.84 16.39
C ASP A 49 13.52 3.37 17.74
N GLN A 50 12.48 4.04 18.25
CA GLN A 50 11.76 3.66 19.47
C GLN A 50 10.51 2.80 19.20
N LEU A 51 10.06 2.72 17.94
CA LEU A 51 8.86 1.96 17.59
C LEU A 51 9.13 0.46 17.67
N PRO A 52 8.20 -0.33 18.23
CA PRO A 52 8.29 -1.77 18.17
C PRO A 52 8.10 -2.25 16.73
N ALA A 53 8.66 -3.43 16.40
CA ALA A 53 8.48 -4.06 15.09
C ALA A 53 7.00 -4.20 14.68
N GLY A 54 6.08 -4.30 15.65
CA GLY A 54 4.63 -4.34 15.43
C GLY A 54 4.08 -3.13 14.68
N ALA A 55 4.61 -1.91 14.88
CA ALA A 55 4.16 -0.72 14.17
C ALA A 55 4.45 -0.84 12.66
N PHE A 56 5.66 -1.28 12.31
CA PHE A 56 6.07 -1.52 10.92
C PHE A 56 5.28 -2.67 10.27
N LEU A 57 4.91 -3.70 11.03
CA LEU A 57 4.05 -4.78 10.53
C LEU A 57 2.64 -4.28 10.17
N LEU A 58 2.06 -3.36 10.94
CA LEU A 58 0.75 -2.78 10.61
C LEU A 58 0.80 -1.99 9.30
N VAL A 59 1.87 -1.22 9.07
CA VAL A 59 2.09 -0.49 7.81
C VAL A 59 2.25 -1.47 6.65
N LEU A 60 3.07 -2.52 6.82
CA LEU A 60 3.27 -3.56 5.80
C LEU A 60 1.96 -4.30 5.47
N LEU A 61 1.14 -4.60 6.48
CA LEU A 61 -0.21 -5.16 6.30
C LEU A 61 -1.10 -4.18 5.54
N GLY A 62 -1.03 -2.89 5.84
CA GLY A 62 -1.76 -1.85 5.13
C GLY A 62 -1.38 -1.78 3.65
N TRP A 63 -0.09 -1.86 3.33
CA TRP A 63 0.38 -1.93 1.95
C TRP A 63 -0.12 -3.20 1.23
N GLY A 64 -0.04 -4.36 1.87
CA GLY A 64 -0.54 -5.61 1.31
C GLY A 64 -2.06 -5.58 1.05
N LEU A 65 -2.85 -5.19 2.05
CA LEU A 65 -4.31 -5.08 1.96
C LEU A 65 -4.75 -4.00 0.97
N GLY A 66 -4.05 -2.88 0.93
CA GLY A 66 -4.29 -1.81 -0.02
C GLY A 66 -4.04 -2.26 -1.45
N SER A 67 -2.89 -2.88 -1.72
CA SER A 67 -2.58 -3.43 -3.03
C SER A 67 -3.59 -4.50 -3.45
N PHE A 68 -3.96 -5.41 -2.55
CA PHE A 68 -5.01 -6.40 -2.80
C PHE A 68 -6.33 -5.74 -3.21
N THR A 69 -6.80 -4.78 -2.41
CA THR A 69 -8.09 -4.10 -2.62
C THR A 69 -8.07 -3.29 -3.91
N GLY A 70 -6.97 -2.60 -4.20
CA GLY A 70 -6.80 -1.86 -5.44
C GLY A 70 -6.77 -2.76 -6.67
N GLY A 71 -6.05 -3.88 -6.60
CA GLY A 71 -6.00 -4.87 -7.67
C GLY A 71 -7.36 -5.52 -7.92
N PHE A 72 -8.09 -5.88 -6.85
CA PHE A 72 -9.45 -6.38 -6.93
C PHE A 72 -10.42 -5.37 -7.57
N THR A 73 -10.38 -4.12 -7.11
CA THR A 73 -11.24 -3.04 -7.61
C THR A 73 -10.98 -2.76 -9.09
N ALA A 74 -9.71 -2.64 -9.49
CA ALA A 74 -9.35 -2.42 -10.88
C ALA A 74 -9.79 -3.60 -11.77
N ALA A 75 -9.59 -4.83 -11.33
CA ALA A 75 -10.02 -6.01 -12.08
C ALA A 75 -11.54 -6.08 -12.25
N LYS A 76 -12.33 -5.74 -11.22
CA LYS A 76 -13.80 -5.68 -11.32
C LYS A 76 -14.28 -4.66 -12.35
N ILE A 77 -13.66 -3.49 -12.42
CA ILE A 77 -14.07 -2.40 -13.32
C ILE A 77 -13.54 -2.61 -14.75
N ALA A 78 -12.35 -3.18 -14.90
CA ALA A 78 -11.67 -3.32 -16.18
C ALA A 78 -12.46 -4.16 -17.19
N GLY A 79 -13.18 -5.19 -16.72
CA GLY A 79 -14.04 -6.11 -17.48
C GLY A 79 -13.35 -6.97 -18.55
N THR A 80 -12.21 -6.54 -19.07
CA THR A 80 -11.28 -7.29 -19.93
C THR A 80 -9.85 -6.94 -19.48
N ARG A 81 -8.87 -7.81 -19.74
CA ARG A 81 -7.47 -7.61 -19.31
C ARG A 81 -7.35 -7.26 -17.81
N THR A 82 -8.20 -7.88 -16.99
CA THR A 82 -8.39 -7.57 -15.56
C THR A 82 -7.09 -7.67 -14.76
N LEU A 83 -6.31 -8.74 -15.00
CA LEU A 83 -5.00 -8.92 -14.37
C LEU A 83 -4.00 -7.83 -14.77
N ARG A 84 -4.04 -7.33 -16.01
CA ARG A 84 -3.17 -6.23 -16.44
C ARG A 84 -3.50 -4.94 -15.68
N ALA A 85 -4.79 -4.62 -15.53
CA ALA A 85 -5.21 -3.46 -14.75
C ALA A 85 -4.78 -3.58 -13.28
N ALA A 86 -4.96 -4.77 -12.68
CA ALA A 86 -4.54 -5.04 -11.31
C ALA A 86 -3.02 -4.91 -11.10
N VAL A 87 -2.21 -5.48 -11.99
CA VAL A 87 -0.75 -5.35 -11.92
C VAL A 87 -0.29 -3.90 -12.08
N ILE A 88 -0.92 -3.11 -12.96
CA ILE A 88 -0.61 -1.67 -13.09
C ILE A 88 -0.85 -0.94 -11.76
N VAL A 89 -1.96 -1.23 -11.05
CA VAL A 89 -2.22 -0.68 -9.72
C VAL A 89 -1.12 -1.09 -8.73
N GLY A 90 -0.75 -2.37 -8.71
CA GLY A 90 0.34 -2.87 -7.87
C GLY A 90 1.67 -2.16 -8.13
N VAL A 91 2.03 -1.92 -9.39
CA VAL A 91 3.25 -1.18 -9.77
C VAL A 91 3.18 0.28 -9.32
N ILE A 92 2.05 0.97 -9.53
CA ILE A 92 1.86 2.34 -9.06
C ILE A 92 2.02 2.41 -7.54
N GLN A 93 1.45 1.44 -6.82
CA GLN A 93 1.55 1.41 -5.36
C GLN A 93 2.97 1.08 -4.89
N MET A 94 3.70 0.22 -5.60
CA MET A 94 5.11 -0.04 -5.36
C MET A 94 5.97 1.21 -5.55
N LEU A 95 5.70 2.02 -6.58
CA LEU A 95 6.40 3.31 -6.78
C LEU A 95 6.11 4.28 -5.65
N GLY A 96 4.86 4.35 -5.17
CA GLY A 96 4.49 5.12 -3.98
C GLY A 96 5.20 4.62 -2.72
N GLY A 97 5.30 3.31 -2.54
CA GLY A 97 6.04 2.68 -1.44
C GLY A 97 7.53 2.98 -1.49
N ILE A 98 8.16 2.90 -2.67
CA ILE A 98 9.57 3.29 -2.87
C ILE A 98 9.76 4.75 -2.46
N LEU A 99 8.89 5.66 -2.94
CA LEU A 99 8.97 7.08 -2.57
C LEU A 99 8.87 7.25 -1.06
N ASN A 100 7.92 6.59 -0.41
CA ASN A 100 7.77 6.62 1.04
C ASN A 100 9.02 6.12 1.77
N MET A 101 9.62 5.00 1.33
CA MET A 101 10.85 4.44 1.89
C MET A 101 12.09 5.32 1.66
N THR A 102 12.09 6.17 0.63
CA THR A 102 13.17 7.14 0.42
C THR A 102 13.02 8.40 1.27
N LEU A 103 11.78 8.78 1.59
CA LEU A 103 11.48 9.95 2.41
C LEU A 103 11.57 9.65 3.91
N ILE A 104 11.18 8.44 4.31
CA ILE A 104 11.14 8.00 5.71
C ILE A 104 12.06 6.78 5.84
N PRO A 105 13.05 6.80 6.76
CA PRO A 105 13.95 5.66 6.94
C PRO A 105 13.21 4.46 7.52
N HIS A 106 13.33 3.31 6.87
CA HIS A 106 12.70 2.06 7.32
C HIS A 106 13.73 0.96 7.58
N PRO A 107 13.44 -0.01 8.47
CA PRO A 107 14.26 -1.20 8.62
C PRO A 107 14.40 -1.98 7.31
N LEU A 108 15.59 -2.52 7.03
CA LEU A 108 15.88 -3.22 5.77
C LEU A 108 14.90 -4.38 5.49
N TRP A 109 14.51 -5.13 6.51
CA TRP A 109 13.54 -6.22 6.37
C TRP A 109 12.18 -5.74 5.85
N MET A 110 11.75 -4.53 6.25
CA MET A 110 10.48 -3.94 5.82
C MET A 110 10.58 -3.44 4.38
N VAL A 111 11.72 -2.88 3.98
CA VAL A 111 11.97 -2.48 2.59
C VAL A 111 11.85 -3.68 1.66
N VAL A 112 12.53 -4.79 1.99
CA VAL A 112 12.47 -6.02 1.20
C VAL A 112 11.05 -6.59 1.17
N ALA A 113 10.39 -6.70 2.33
CA ALA A 113 9.04 -7.23 2.41
C ALA A 113 8.03 -6.36 1.64
N GLY A 114 8.13 -5.03 1.76
CA GLY A 114 7.28 -4.08 1.05
C GLY A 114 7.42 -4.21 -0.45
N LEU A 115 8.63 -4.20 -1.00
CA LEU A 115 8.84 -4.36 -2.44
C LEU A 115 8.25 -5.67 -2.99
N LEU A 116 8.29 -6.73 -2.19
CA LEU A 116 7.74 -8.03 -2.55
C LEU A 116 6.22 -8.14 -2.36
N ILE A 117 5.56 -7.24 -1.62
CA ILE A 117 4.14 -7.38 -1.31
C ILE A 117 3.22 -6.69 -2.32
N PHE A 118 3.59 -5.51 -2.84
CA PHE A 118 2.68 -4.66 -3.62
C PHE A 118 2.14 -5.35 -4.88
N VAL A 119 3.02 -5.85 -5.76
CA VAL A 119 2.60 -6.46 -7.03
C VAL A 119 1.92 -7.82 -6.82
N PRO A 120 2.44 -8.75 -6.01
CA PRO A 120 1.77 -10.02 -5.78
C PRO A 120 0.39 -9.87 -5.15
N MET A 121 0.21 -8.99 -4.15
CA MET A 121 -1.10 -8.79 -3.53
C MET A 121 -2.11 -8.18 -4.50
N ALA A 122 -1.69 -7.20 -5.31
CA ALA A 122 -2.55 -6.65 -6.35
C ALA A 122 -2.94 -7.70 -7.39
N TRP A 123 -2.01 -8.57 -7.78
CA TRP A 123 -2.30 -9.69 -8.67
C TRP A 123 -3.30 -10.69 -8.07
N VAL A 124 -3.13 -11.07 -6.80
CA VAL A 124 -4.07 -11.96 -6.09
C VAL A 124 -5.47 -11.35 -6.07
N GLY A 125 -5.59 -10.07 -5.68
CA GLY A 125 -6.87 -9.37 -5.69
C GLY A 125 -7.50 -9.35 -7.09
N GLY A 126 -6.70 -9.08 -8.12
CA GLY A 126 -7.15 -9.10 -9.50
C GLY A 126 -7.61 -10.47 -9.99
N LYS A 127 -6.93 -11.55 -9.59
CA LYS A 127 -7.27 -12.93 -9.93
C LYS A 127 -8.59 -13.36 -9.31
N ILE A 128 -8.82 -13.01 -8.04
CA ILE A 128 -10.08 -13.31 -7.35
C ILE A 128 -11.23 -12.53 -7.99
N ALA A 129 -11.03 -11.24 -8.29
CA ALA A 129 -12.06 -10.42 -8.92
C ALA A 129 -12.48 -10.90 -10.32
N GLY A 130 -11.50 -11.39 -11.10
CA GLY A 130 -11.69 -11.85 -12.49
C GLY A 130 -12.09 -13.31 -12.66
N SER A 131 -12.13 -14.11 -11.57
CA SER A 131 -12.68 -15.46 -11.63
C SER A 131 -14.20 -15.36 -11.86
N PRO A 132 -14.79 -16.12 -12.81
CA PRO A 132 -16.24 -16.19 -12.96
C PRO A 132 -16.83 -16.54 -11.59
N ALA A 133 -17.79 -15.73 -11.11
CA ALA A 133 -18.61 -16.16 -10.00
C ALA A 133 -19.29 -17.45 -10.47
N GLY A 134 -19.00 -18.57 -9.80
CA GLY A 134 -19.55 -19.88 -10.14
C GLY A 134 -21.06 -19.88 -10.13
#